data_AF-A0AAU9SI48-F1
#
_entry.id   AF-A0AAU9SI48-F1
#
_cell.length_a   1.000
_cell.length_b   1.000
_cell.length_c   1.000
_cell.angle_alpha   90.00
_cell.angle_beta   90.00
_cell.angle_gamma   90.00
#
_symmetry.space_group_name_H-M   'P 1'
#
loop_
_entity.id
_entity.type
_entity.pdbx_description
1 polymer ?
#
loop_
_entity_poly.entity_id
_entity_poly.type
_entity_poly.pdbx_seq_one_letter_code
_entity_poly.pdbx_strand_id
1 'polypeptide(L)'
;MLGCLVDSNDHPCAIDAHMYRAKVRDEESGEEYGWVHMRQSIHNPNIALNMQSMLPGGCVSMTRIFRDQFLEASGIARFLDISDFYNYIGSQS
;
A
#
# COMPACT_ATOMS: atom_id res chain seq x y z
N MET A 1 -12.82 -9.22 -13.89
CA MET A 1 -13.36 -9.73 -12.62
C MET A 1 -12.19 -10.20 -11.78
N LEU A 2 -11.74 -9.41 -10.80
CA LEU A 2 -10.70 -9.81 -9.84
C LEU A 2 -11.38 -9.93 -8.49
N GLY A 3 -11.66 -11.17 -8.08
CA GLY A 3 -12.21 -11.46 -6.77
C GLY A 3 -11.20 -11.12 -5.69
N CYS A 4 -11.58 -10.24 -4.77
CA CYS A 4 -10.82 -9.99 -3.56
C CYS A 4 -11.42 -10.82 -2.43
N LEU A 5 -10.60 -11.69 -1.84
CA LEU A 5 -10.83 -12.17 -0.48
C LEU A 5 -10.76 -10.94 0.43
N VAL A 6 -11.94 -10.42 0.78
CA VAL A 6 -12.11 -9.53 1.91
C VAL A 6 -12.02 -10.43 3.14
N ASP A 7 -10.93 -10.32 3.89
CA ASP A 7 -10.90 -10.88 5.23
C ASP A 7 -11.65 -9.91 6.15
N SER A 8 -12.95 -10.14 6.29
CA SER A 8 -13.82 -9.44 7.22
C SER A 8 -14.01 -10.24 8.52
N ASN A 9 -13.13 -11.19 8.83
CA ASN A 9 -13.31 -12.01 10.03
C ASN A 9 -12.93 -11.25 11.30
N ASP A 10 -13.92 -11.10 12.19
CA ASP A 10 -13.74 -10.76 13.61
C ASP A 10 -12.95 -11.85 14.40
N HIS A 11 -12.50 -12.91 13.72
CA HIS A 11 -11.67 -14.00 14.25
C HIS A 11 -10.52 -14.28 13.28
N PRO A 12 -9.32 -13.70 13.49
CA PRO A 12 -8.20 -13.91 12.58
C PRO A 12 -7.84 -15.40 12.54
N CYS A 13 -8.00 -16.02 11.38
CA CYS A 13 -7.45 -17.34 11.11
C CYS A 13 -5.91 -17.20 11.12
N ALA A 14 -5.19 -18.26 11.52
CA ALA A 14 -3.74 -18.27 11.47
C ALA A 14 -3.28 -18.23 10.00
N ILE A 15 -3.18 -17.02 9.46
CA ILE A 15 -2.52 -16.71 8.20
C ILE A 15 -1.09 -16.35 8.59
N ASP A 16 -0.09 -16.98 7.97
CA ASP A 16 1.34 -16.72 8.22
C ASP A 16 1.80 -15.32 7.70
N ALA A 17 0.87 -14.36 7.69
CA ALA A 17 1.08 -13.00 7.27
C ALA A 17 0.02 -12.04 7.87
N HIS A 18 0.46 -10.84 8.20
CA HIS A 18 -0.42 -9.69 8.42
C HIS A 18 -0.79 -9.06 7.07
N MET A 19 -2.08 -8.82 6.83
CA MET A 19 -2.59 -8.26 5.59
C MET A 19 -3.49 -7.06 5.88
N TYR A 20 -3.25 -5.94 5.20
CA TYR A 20 -4.01 -4.70 5.37
C TYR A 20 -4.36 -4.11 4.01
N ARG A 21 -5.64 -3.83 3.77
CA ARG A 21 -6.08 -3.16 2.54
C ARG A 21 -6.79 -1.86 2.85
N ALA A 22 -6.37 -0.79 2.18
CA ALA A 22 -7.02 0.50 2.19
C ALA A 22 -7.52 0.85 0.78
N LYS A 23 -8.72 1.42 0.69
CA LYS A 23 -9.26 1.99 -0.54
C LYS A 23 -8.87 3.45 -0.60
N VAL A 24 -8.53 3.94 -1.79
CA VAL A 24 -8.30 5.35 -2.04
C VAL A 24 -9.52 5.91 -2.74
N ARG A 25 -10.12 6.92 -2.11
CA ARG A 25 -11.37 7.53 -2.56
C ARG A 25 -11.18 9.02 -2.73
N ASP A 26 -11.91 9.57 -3.67
CA ASP A 26 -12.07 11.00 -3.81
C ASP A 26 -12.93 11.52 -2.65
N GLU A 27 -12.50 12.60 -2.02
CA GLU A 27 -13.13 13.09 -0.79
C GLU A 27 -14.50 13.74 -1.08
N GLU A 28 -14.65 14.37 -2.24
CA GLU A 28 -15.86 15.09 -2.63
C GLU A 28 -16.95 14.13 -3.15
N SER A 29 -16.59 13.25 -4.08
CA SER A 29 -17.51 12.29 -4.70
C SER A 29 -17.66 10.97 -3.94
N GLY A 30 -16.69 10.62 -3.08
CA GLY A 30 -16.62 9.33 -2.39
C GLY A 30 -16.23 8.14 -3.29
N GLU A 31 -16.00 8.40 -4.58
CA GLU A 31 -15.68 7.36 -5.57
C GLU A 31 -14.30 6.76 -5.31
N GLU A 32 -14.21 5.42 -5.35
CA GLU A 32 -12.93 4.72 -5.25
C GLU A 32 -12.19 4.84 -6.57
N TYR A 33 -10.99 5.41 -6.54
CA TYR A 33 -10.12 5.50 -7.72
C TYR A 33 -8.86 4.63 -7.58
N GLY A 34 -8.67 3.94 -6.45
CA GLY A 34 -7.54 3.06 -6.25
C GLY A 34 -7.57 2.29 -4.93
N TRP A 35 -6.52 1.50 -4.68
CA TRP A 35 -6.32 0.81 -3.42
C TRP A 35 -4.84 0.55 -3.15
N VAL A 36 -4.53 0.35 -1.87
CA VAL A 36 -3.22 -0.10 -1.36
C VAL A 36 -3.44 -1.37 -0.57
N HIS A 37 -2.58 -2.36 -0.78
CA HIS A 37 -2.57 -3.62 -0.04
C HIS A 37 -1.16 -3.87 0.50
N MET A 38 -1.04 -3.95 1.83
CA MET A 38 0.20 -4.25 2.55
C MET A 38 0.16 -5.69 3.04
N ARG A 39 1.26 -6.41 2.85
CA ARG A 39 1.41 -7.79 3.33
C ARG A 39 2.76 -7.96 4.00
N GLN A 40 2.77 -8.51 5.20
CA GLN A 40 3.98 -8.86 5.92
C GLN A 40 3.89 -10.32 6.33
N SER A 41 4.75 -11.18 5.81
CA SER A 41 4.83 -12.56 6.30
C SER A 41 5.47 -12.58 7.69
N ILE A 42 5.04 -13.49 8.56
CA ILE A 42 5.69 -13.70 9.87
C ILE A 42 7.08 -14.34 9.73
N HIS A 43 7.38 -14.95 8.57
CA HIS A 43 8.65 -15.63 8.29
C HIS A 43 9.59 -14.81 7.40
N ASN A 44 9.12 -13.70 6.85
CA ASN A 44 9.92 -12.83 5.98
C ASN A 44 9.77 -11.37 6.45
N PRO A 45 10.87 -10.70 6.82
CA PRO A 45 10.80 -9.32 7.30
C PRO A 45 10.33 -8.32 6.24
N ASN A 46 10.31 -8.70 4.96
CA ASN A 46 9.89 -7.83 3.87
C ASN A 46 8.38 -7.53 3.94
N ILE A 47 8.05 -6.25 3.82
CA ILE A 47 6.69 -5.77 3.70
C ILE A 47 6.42 -5.54 2.21
N ALA A 48 5.53 -6.34 1.64
CA ALA A 48 5.11 -6.21 0.25
C ALA A 48 3.97 -5.19 0.14
N LEU A 49 4.13 -4.23 -0.76
CA LEU A 49 3.12 -3.23 -1.08
C LEU A 49 2.65 -3.36 -2.52
N ASN A 50 1.34 -3.54 -2.67
CA ASN A 50 0.68 -3.52 -3.96
C ASN A 50 -0.23 -2.31 -4.02
N MET A 51 -0.14 -1.53 -5.10
CA MET A 51 -0.97 -0.36 -5.32
C MET A 51 -1.63 -0.44 -6.70
N GLN A 52 -2.87 0.02 -6.80
CA GLN A 52 -3.56 0.20 -8.06
C GLN A 52 -4.29 1.53 -8.05
N SER A 53 -4.29 2.19 -9.21
CA SER A 53 -5.04 3.41 -9.47
C SER A 53 -5.70 3.32 -10.84
N MET A 54 -6.89 3.89 -10.95
CA MET A 54 -7.62 4.12 -12.20
C MET A 54 -7.20 5.45 -12.86
N LEU A 55 -6.58 6.35 -12.09
CA LEU A 55 -6.07 7.63 -12.59
C LEU A 55 -4.70 7.47 -13.27
N PRO A 56 -4.46 8.11 -14.42
CA PRO A 56 -3.14 8.18 -15.04
C PRO A 56 -2.09 8.72 -14.05
N GLY A 57 -0.98 8.00 -13.89
CA GLY A 57 0.07 8.36 -12.94
C GLY A 57 -0.32 8.19 -11.45
N GLY A 58 -1.53 7.73 -11.15
CA GLY A 58 -2.03 7.71 -9.77
C GLY A 58 -1.26 6.76 -8.86
N CYS A 59 -0.74 5.63 -9.37
CA CYS A 59 0.15 4.77 -8.56
C CYS A 59 1.42 5.52 -8.13
N VAL A 60 2.00 6.36 -9.00
CA VAL A 60 3.19 7.16 -8.65
C VAL A 60 2.84 8.21 -7.60
N SER A 61 1.71 8.91 -7.77
CA SER A 61 1.22 9.87 -6.78
C SER A 61 0.94 9.20 -5.43
N MET A 62 0.29 8.05 -5.43
CA MET A 62 0.03 7.25 -4.22
C MET A 62 1.32 6.79 -3.55
N THR A 63 2.31 6.31 -4.31
CA THR A 63 3.61 5.92 -3.77
C THR A 63 4.36 7.09 -3.16
N ARG A 64 4.31 8.29 -3.78
CA ARG A 64 4.89 9.53 -3.22
C ARG A 64 4.22 9.92 -1.91
N ILE A 65 2.89 9.93 -1.86
CA ILE A 65 2.12 10.25 -0.65
C ILE A 65 2.45 9.26 0.47
N PHE A 66 2.44 7.96 0.18
CA PHE A 66 2.76 6.93 1.17
C PHE A 66 4.19 7.08 1.72
N ARG A 67 5.16 7.36 0.85
CA ARG A 67 6.54 7.63 1.28
C ARG A 67 6.62 8.88 2.15
N ASP A 68 6.15 10.02 1.65
CA ASP A 68 6.39 11.32 2.28
C ASP A 68 5.54 11.54 3.53
N GLN A 69 4.26 11.20 3.47
CA GLN A 69 3.30 11.51 4.54
C GLN A 69 3.13 10.39 5.55
N PHE A 70 3.51 9.15 5.19
CA PHE A 70 3.44 8.03 6.13
C PHE A 70 4.83 7.57 6.54
N LEU A 71 5.67 7.05 5.63
CA LEU A 71 6.96 6.45 6.01
C LEU A 71 7.94 7.46 6.60
N GLU A 72 8.14 8.60 5.94
CA GLU A 72 9.08 9.64 6.37
C GLU A 72 8.52 10.40 7.58
N ALA A 73 7.27 10.87 7.51
CA ALA A 73 6.64 11.65 8.58
C ALA A 73 6.50 10.88 9.90
N SER A 74 6.29 9.56 9.84
CA SER A 74 6.27 8.70 11.05
C SER A 74 7.66 8.32 11.56
N GLY A 75 8.71 8.56 10.77
CA GLY A 75 10.08 8.12 11.07
C GLY A 75 10.34 6.63 10.78
N ILE A 76 9.36 5.87 10.28
CA ILE A 76 9.50 4.46 9.89
C ILE A 76 10.59 4.29 8.83
N ALA A 77 10.73 5.26 7.92
CA ALA A 77 11.77 5.27 6.88
C ALA A 77 13.21 5.15 7.43
N ARG A 78 13.44 5.43 8.72
CA ARG A 78 14.76 5.25 9.37
C ARG A 78 15.10 3.81 9.71
N PHE A 79 14.11 2.93 9.72
CA PHE A 79 14.23 1.53 10.15
C PHE A 79 13.95 0.53 9.03
N LEU A 80 13.22 0.94 7.99
CA LEU A 80 12.95 0.13 6.81
C LEU A 80 13.85 0.53 5.65
N ASP A 81 14.30 -0.45 4.87
CA ASP A 81 14.83 -0.17 3.54
C ASP A 81 13.66 0.17 2.61
N ILE A 82 13.64 1.42 2.13
CA ILE A 82 12.61 1.95 1.24
C ILE A 82 13.17 2.29 -0.15
N SER A 83 14.33 1.75 -0.51
CA SER A 83 15.01 2.03 -1.80
C SER A 83 14.11 1.79 -3.01
N ASP A 84 13.25 0.77 -2.94
CA ASP A 84 12.29 0.45 -4.00
C ASP A 84 11.27 1.57 -4.25
N PHE A 85 10.94 2.38 -3.23
CA PHE A 85 10.09 3.56 -3.43
C PHE A 85 10.79 4.62 -4.27
N TYR A 86 12.07 4.93 -3.95
CA TYR A 86 12.83 5.92 -4.72
C TYR A 86 13.07 5.44 -6.16
N ASN A 87 13.43 4.17 -6.33
CA ASN A 87 13.61 3.55 -7.64
C ASN A 87 12.32 3.59 -8.47
N TYR A 88 11.20 3.18 -7.86
CA TYR A 88 9.90 3.23 -8.54
C TYR A 88 9.53 4.65 -8.94
N ILE A 89 9.62 5.63 -8.02
CA ILE A 89 9.29 7.03 -8.30
C ILE A 89 10.21 7.64 -9.37
N GLY A 90 11.51 7.33 -9.32
CA GLY A 90 12.50 7.83 -10.28
C GLY A 90 12.43 7.18 -11.66
N SER A 91 11.88 5.96 -11.77
CA SER A 91 11.68 5.28 -13.06
C SER A 91 10.50 5.82 -13.89
N GLN A 92 9.68 6.70 -13.31
CA GLN A 92 8.43 7.20 -13.88
C GLN A 92 8.52 8.69 -14.28
N SER A 93 9.70 9.30 -14.16
CA SER A 93 10.04 10.65 -14.63
C SER A 93 10.74 10.60 -15.98
#